data_AF-A0A7V9CEW7-F1
#
_entry.id   AF-A0A7V9CEW7-F1
#
_cell.length_a   1.000
_cell.length_b   1.000
_cell.length_c   1.000
_cell.angle_alpha   90.00
_cell.angle_beta   90.00
_cell.angle_gamma   90.00
#
_symmetry.space_group_name_H-M   'P 1'
#
loop_
_entity.id
_entity.type
_entity.pdbx_description
1 polymer ?
#
loop_
_entity_poly.entity_id
_entity_poly.type
_entity_poly.pdbx_seq_one_letter_code
_entity_poly.pdbx_strand_id
1 'polypeptide(L)'
;MGKRSRKRKDDEEGPTERPPAVEALLGAGPAPETASAEAEAESNGAGASPAPTNGLTGKGADRQGPPARHPAPDGRLREVAFLVEEADHLLHLYRWILLTAEVPKAQDWLKREDWPHPDHVIEVFGNWQKFLTHAGVADSPLLARLREAKSAEKDLAAREKAMDKESARAEELHRQLEKAKQRREEADARRAEEGGRADRAERALASAELRAATGEERIKNLRKQQADDAAVADAPDEQVSSLQGELEAISAHRDELLTRLDELQEARRVDERTIARLSALLAEAGSSEQTGSVDAVTEPPASVAEAVARAAASAEHLIFTEAATASAADSPYRRPAEILEALEKLDGLAGRYAQGEMGASLTQAATDAGLTYKGNVSEIARSRNPHDYTVTHDGERLDLGPHVALGSGSGAGFIARIYLHVADGSGPVARGLYVGHVGRHLPDTTT
;
A
#
# COMPACT_ATOMS: atom_id res chain seq x y z
N MET A 1 2.57 61.32 -10.75
CA MET A 1 2.16 61.41 -9.32
C MET A 1 1.49 60.11 -8.92
N GLY A 2 1.95 59.46 -7.84
CA GLY A 2 1.36 58.20 -7.36
C GLY A 2 2.34 57.36 -6.54
N LYS A 3 2.81 57.90 -5.40
CA LYS A 3 3.66 57.18 -4.45
C LYS A 3 2.79 56.25 -3.61
N ARG A 4 3.08 54.93 -3.58
CA ARG A 4 2.54 54.01 -2.58
C ARG A 4 3.66 53.62 -1.60
N SER A 5 3.56 54.16 -0.39
CA SER A 5 4.38 53.81 0.77
C SER A 5 4.12 52.37 1.19
N ARG A 6 5.19 51.57 1.32
CA ARG A 6 5.19 50.31 2.05
C ARG A 6 5.55 50.60 3.51
N LYS A 7 4.61 50.32 4.39
CA LYS A 7 4.75 50.41 5.86
C LYS A 7 5.45 49.14 6.34
N ARG A 8 6.66 49.30 6.88
CA ARG A 8 7.36 48.27 7.67
C ARG A 8 6.55 47.99 8.92
N LYS A 9 6.39 46.71 9.25
CA LYS A 9 5.80 46.22 10.49
C LYS A 9 6.98 45.62 11.25
N ASP A 10 7.25 46.21 12.42
CA ASP A 10 8.33 45.86 13.31
C ASP A 10 8.07 44.47 13.93
N ASP A 11 9.12 43.66 13.97
CA ASP A 11 9.17 42.37 14.65
C ASP A 11 9.42 42.61 16.14
N GLU A 12 8.44 42.28 16.98
CA GLU A 12 8.62 42.17 18.43
C GLU A 12 9.15 40.77 18.76
N GLU A 13 10.37 40.73 19.28
CA GLU A 13 11.00 39.58 19.92
C GLU A 13 10.27 39.26 21.25
N GLY A 14 9.64 38.09 21.32
CA GLY A 14 9.15 37.50 22.57
C GLY A 14 10.13 36.44 23.10
N PRO A 15 10.45 36.41 24.40
CA PRO A 15 11.42 35.47 24.97
C PRO A 15 10.84 34.06 25.08
N THR A 16 11.56 33.08 24.54
CA THR A 16 11.28 31.65 24.72
C THR A 16 11.70 31.20 26.12
N GLU A 17 10.72 30.96 26.99
CA GLU A 17 10.91 30.23 28.25
C GLU A 17 11.24 28.75 27.95
N ARG A 18 12.36 28.29 28.49
CA ARG A 18 12.75 26.87 28.53
C ARG A 18 11.99 26.16 29.64
N PRO A 19 11.35 25.01 29.40
CA PRO A 19 10.93 24.14 30.50
C PRO A 19 12.15 23.43 31.14
N PRO A 20 12.15 23.22 32.46
CA PRO A 20 13.22 22.53 33.17
C PRO A 20 13.20 21.02 32.91
N ALA A 21 14.40 20.44 33.00
CA ALA A 21 14.70 19.02 32.84
C ALA A 21 13.88 18.14 33.80
N VAL A 22 13.24 17.11 33.25
CA VAL A 22 12.69 16.00 34.04
C VAL A 22 13.81 14.98 34.24
N GLU A 23 14.25 14.88 35.49
CA GLU A 23 15.21 13.88 35.96
C GLU A 23 14.70 12.46 35.73
N ALA A 24 15.62 11.63 35.25
CA ALA A 24 15.45 10.20 35.11
C ALA A 24 15.35 9.51 36.48
N LEU A 25 14.21 8.85 36.74
CA LEU A 25 14.10 7.88 37.82
C LEU A 25 14.19 6.46 37.21
N LEU A 26 15.37 5.86 37.36
CA LEU A 26 15.64 4.45 37.11
C LEU A 26 14.93 3.60 38.17
N GLY A 27 13.91 2.85 37.76
CA GLY A 27 13.28 1.80 38.54
C GLY A 27 13.62 0.43 37.97
N ALA A 28 14.61 -0.24 38.58
CA ALA A 28 14.92 -1.63 38.34
C ALA A 28 13.84 -2.54 38.96
N GLY A 29 13.37 -3.54 38.21
CA GLY A 29 12.45 -4.58 38.69
C GLY A 29 12.74 -5.92 38.00
N PRO A 30 12.66 -7.06 38.71
CA PRO A 30 13.45 -8.26 38.43
C PRO A 30 12.80 -9.27 37.48
N ALA A 31 13.65 -10.18 36.99
CA ALA A 31 13.40 -11.28 36.06
C ALA A 31 12.38 -12.33 36.57
N PRO A 32 11.68 -13.04 35.67
CA PRO A 32 10.86 -14.19 36.04
C PRO A 32 11.71 -15.46 36.22
N GLU A 33 11.52 -16.10 37.37
CA GLU A 33 12.05 -17.42 37.72
C GLU A 33 11.50 -18.51 36.79
N THR A 34 12.43 -19.28 36.23
CA THR A 34 12.21 -20.58 35.61
C THR A 34 12.02 -21.64 36.71
N ALA A 35 10.91 -22.36 36.68
CA ALA A 35 10.76 -23.61 37.42
C ALA A 35 10.21 -24.69 36.49
N SER A 36 11.13 -25.49 35.95
CA SER A 36 10.87 -26.86 35.53
C SER A 36 10.77 -27.75 36.77
N ALA A 37 9.81 -28.66 36.80
CA ALA A 37 9.93 -29.91 37.55
C ALA A 37 9.06 -30.99 36.90
N GLU A 38 9.75 -32.02 36.45
CA GLU A 38 9.29 -33.32 35.98
C GLU A 38 8.58 -34.10 37.10
N ALA A 39 7.66 -34.98 36.74
CA ALA A 39 7.53 -36.29 37.38
C ALA A 39 6.74 -37.25 36.47
N GLU A 40 7.46 -38.29 36.05
CA GLU A 40 6.98 -39.52 35.43
C GLU A 40 6.03 -40.30 36.35
N ALA A 41 5.11 -41.08 35.79
CA ALA A 41 4.87 -42.46 36.22
C ALA A 41 3.99 -43.23 35.23
N GLU A 42 4.52 -44.40 34.86
CA GLU A 42 4.00 -45.47 34.05
C GLU A 42 2.64 -46.03 34.52
N SER A 43 1.88 -46.63 33.60
CA SER A 43 1.17 -47.89 33.86
C SER A 43 0.58 -48.47 32.57
N ASN A 44 1.35 -49.38 31.97
CA ASN A 44 0.89 -50.37 31.01
C ASN A 44 -0.24 -51.24 31.58
N GLY A 45 -1.33 -51.40 30.83
CA GLY A 45 -2.43 -52.29 31.18
C GLY A 45 -3.09 -52.88 29.94
N ALA A 46 -2.39 -53.81 29.30
CA ALA A 46 -2.95 -54.68 28.27
C ALA A 46 -3.99 -55.63 28.89
N GLY A 47 -5.23 -55.58 28.40
CA GLY A 47 -6.31 -56.49 28.76
C GLY A 47 -7.03 -56.97 27.51
N ALA A 48 -6.63 -58.15 27.03
CA ALA A 48 -7.26 -58.86 25.92
C ALA A 48 -8.62 -59.45 26.32
N SER A 49 -9.58 -59.39 25.38
CA SER A 49 -10.64 -60.36 24.99
C SER A 49 -11.09 -61.44 26.00
N PRO A 50 -12.40 -61.82 26.01
CA PRO A 50 -13.00 -62.46 24.84
C PRO A 50 -14.48 -62.23 24.54
N ALA A 51 -14.82 -62.54 23.28
CA ALA A 51 -16.16 -62.68 22.72
C ALA A 51 -17.01 -63.72 23.47
N PRO A 52 -18.35 -63.60 23.40
CA PRO A 52 -19.23 -64.74 23.51
C PRO A 52 -19.70 -65.22 22.14
N THR A 53 -19.54 -66.52 22.00
CA THR A 53 -19.90 -67.44 20.94
C THR A 53 -21.38 -67.45 20.59
N ASN A 54 -21.61 -67.58 19.29
CA ASN A 54 -22.82 -68.08 18.66
C ASN A 54 -23.17 -69.50 19.13
N GLY A 55 -24.47 -69.77 19.31
CA GLY A 55 -25.05 -71.10 19.20
C GLY A 55 -25.80 -71.59 20.43
N LEU A 56 -27.12 -71.66 20.35
CA LEU A 56 -27.87 -72.91 20.59
C LEU A 56 -29.36 -72.75 20.25
N THR A 57 -29.78 -73.57 19.31
CA THR A 57 -31.14 -73.87 18.91
C THR A 57 -31.94 -74.48 20.06
N GLY A 58 -33.03 -73.81 20.47
CA GLY A 58 -34.00 -74.33 21.43
C GLY A 58 -35.42 -74.14 20.89
N LYS A 59 -35.95 -75.16 20.22
CA LYS A 59 -37.32 -75.25 19.73
C LYS A 59 -38.23 -75.65 20.90
N GLY A 60 -38.81 -74.66 21.57
CA GLY A 60 -39.79 -74.85 22.65
C GLY A 60 -41.09 -74.13 22.31
N ALA A 61 -42.10 -74.90 21.94
CA ALA A 61 -43.45 -74.41 21.72
C ALA A 61 -44.13 -74.27 23.09
N ASP A 62 -44.28 -73.03 23.57
CA ASP A 62 -45.12 -72.75 24.73
C ASP A 62 -46.10 -71.60 24.46
N ARG A 63 -47.35 -71.94 24.81
CA ARG A 63 -48.62 -71.25 24.69
C ARG A 63 -48.55 -69.74 24.99
N GLN A 64 -48.85 -68.93 23.99
CA GLN A 64 -49.16 -67.49 24.14
C GLN A 64 -50.47 -67.33 24.93
N GLY A 65 -50.35 -66.93 26.19
CA GLY A 65 -51.43 -66.27 26.92
C GLY A 65 -51.59 -64.82 26.44
N PRO A 66 -52.78 -64.21 26.57
CA PRO A 66 -53.03 -62.84 26.14
C PRO A 66 -52.09 -61.87 26.89
N PRO A 67 -51.50 -60.87 26.21
CA PRO A 67 -50.54 -59.95 26.83
C PRO A 67 -51.20 -59.24 28.01
N ALA A 68 -50.58 -59.32 29.18
CA ALA A 68 -50.98 -58.58 30.36
C ALA A 68 -51.05 -57.09 29.99
N ARG A 69 -52.20 -56.45 30.22
CA ARG A 69 -52.36 -55.01 30.07
C ARG A 69 -51.39 -54.35 31.04
N HIS A 70 -50.27 -53.83 30.52
CA HIS A 70 -49.36 -53.00 31.31
C HIS A 70 -50.17 -51.84 31.92
N PRO A 71 -50.02 -51.58 33.23
CA PRO A 71 -50.70 -50.45 33.85
C PRO A 71 -50.33 -49.18 33.10
N ALA A 72 -51.34 -48.35 32.78
CA ALA A 72 -51.10 -47.08 32.12
C ALA A 72 -50.09 -46.28 32.96
N PRO A 73 -49.03 -45.73 32.34
CA PRO A 73 -48.00 -45.01 33.07
C PRO A 73 -48.64 -43.85 33.84
N ASP A 74 -48.35 -43.78 35.13
CA ASP A 74 -48.83 -42.72 36.02
C ASP A 74 -48.33 -41.37 35.50
N GLY A 75 -49.26 -40.50 35.08
CA GLY A 75 -48.94 -39.21 34.46
C GLY A 75 -48.07 -38.34 35.37
N ARG A 76 -48.18 -38.49 36.69
CA ARG A 76 -47.36 -37.75 37.67
C ARG A 76 -45.89 -38.14 37.62
N LEU A 77 -45.58 -39.42 37.39
CA LEU A 77 -44.19 -39.86 37.29
C LEU A 77 -43.51 -39.31 36.03
N ARG A 78 -44.27 -39.10 34.95
CA ARG A 78 -43.77 -38.44 33.74
C ARG A 78 -43.46 -36.96 33.99
N GLU A 79 -44.34 -36.24 34.67
CA GLU A 79 -44.11 -34.83 35.04
C GLU A 79 -42.86 -34.67 35.90
N VAL A 80 -42.66 -35.54 36.90
CA VAL A 80 -41.47 -35.52 37.75
C VAL A 80 -40.20 -35.83 36.93
N ALA A 81 -40.25 -36.77 36.00
CA ALA A 81 -39.11 -37.09 35.13
C ALA A 81 -38.70 -35.87 34.27
N PHE A 82 -39.66 -35.16 33.68
CA PHE A 82 -39.38 -33.95 32.91
C PHE A 82 -38.74 -32.83 33.75
N LEU A 83 -39.20 -32.64 35.00
CA LEU A 83 -38.60 -31.65 35.90
C LEU A 83 -37.15 -31.99 36.28
N VAL A 84 -36.83 -33.27 36.43
CA VAL A 84 -35.44 -33.73 36.71
C VAL A 84 -34.55 -33.50 35.50
N GLU A 85 -35.01 -33.84 34.30
CA GLU A 85 -34.29 -33.57 33.06
C GLU A 85 -34.09 -32.07 32.84
N GLU A 86 -35.12 -31.25 33.05
CA GLU A 86 -35.04 -29.79 32.99
C GLU A 86 -33.96 -29.23 33.92
N ALA A 87 -33.93 -29.69 35.18
CA ALA A 87 -32.92 -29.28 36.15
C ALA A 87 -31.49 -29.72 35.74
N ASP A 88 -31.34 -30.91 35.17
CA ASP A 88 -30.05 -31.42 34.71
C ASP A 88 -29.49 -30.61 33.52
N HIS A 89 -30.33 -30.28 32.53
CA HIS A 89 -29.91 -29.45 31.40
C HIS A 89 -29.52 -28.02 31.86
N LEU A 90 -30.27 -27.44 32.80
CA LEU A 90 -29.93 -26.13 33.38
C LEU A 90 -28.60 -26.18 34.13
N LEU A 91 -28.34 -27.23 34.91
CA LEU A 91 -27.07 -27.43 35.60
C LEU A 91 -25.90 -27.49 34.62
N HIS A 92 -26.05 -28.26 33.53
CA HIS A 92 -25.03 -28.34 32.47
C HIS A 92 -24.79 -26.97 31.83
N LEU A 93 -25.83 -26.22 31.49
CA LEU A 93 -25.70 -24.87 30.93
C LEU A 93 -24.92 -23.92 31.83
N TYR A 94 -25.21 -23.88 33.13
CA TYR A 94 -24.45 -23.04 34.05
C TYR A 94 -23.02 -23.53 34.25
N ARG A 95 -22.80 -24.85 34.30
CA ARG A 95 -21.45 -25.44 34.32
C ARG A 95 -20.64 -25.00 33.10
N TRP A 96 -21.25 -24.96 31.92
CA TRP A 96 -20.60 -24.48 30.69
C TRP A 96 -20.19 -23.02 30.84
N ILE A 97 -21.14 -22.16 31.20
CA ILE A 97 -20.91 -20.71 31.34
C ILE A 97 -19.80 -20.42 32.35
N LEU A 98 -19.74 -21.16 33.46
CA LEU A 98 -18.69 -21.01 34.47
C LEU A 98 -17.31 -21.44 33.97
N LEU A 99 -17.24 -22.51 33.17
CA LEU A 99 -15.97 -23.04 32.66
C LEU A 99 -15.42 -22.25 31.48
N THR A 100 -16.28 -21.81 30.57
CA THR A 100 -15.86 -21.18 29.31
C THR A 100 -16.02 -19.67 29.30
N ALA A 101 -16.76 -19.11 30.27
CA ALA A 101 -17.16 -17.71 30.25
C ALA A 101 -17.89 -17.34 28.93
N GLU A 102 -18.68 -18.28 28.40
CA GLU A 102 -19.42 -18.12 27.15
C GLU A 102 -20.76 -18.84 27.21
N VAL A 103 -21.74 -18.37 26.44
CA VAL A 103 -23.02 -19.07 26.29
C VAL A 103 -22.84 -20.15 25.21
N PRO A 104 -23.14 -21.43 25.50
CA PRO A 104 -22.93 -22.50 24.53
C PRO A 104 -23.89 -22.35 23.34
N LYS A 105 -23.40 -22.68 22.14
CA LYS A 105 -24.27 -23.04 21.01
C LYS A 105 -24.59 -24.53 21.12
N ALA A 106 -25.71 -24.95 20.52
CA ALA A 106 -26.07 -26.37 20.46
C ALA A 106 -24.91 -27.25 19.93
N GLN A 107 -24.18 -26.77 18.93
CA GLN A 107 -23.04 -27.45 18.33
C GLN A 107 -21.86 -27.65 19.28
N ASP A 108 -21.75 -26.83 20.34
CA ASP A 108 -20.64 -26.93 21.28
C ASP A 108 -20.82 -28.10 22.25
N TRP A 109 -22.06 -28.48 22.54
CA TRP A 109 -22.37 -29.67 23.33
C TRP A 109 -22.13 -30.97 22.55
N LEU A 110 -22.31 -30.96 21.22
CA LEU A 110 -22.01 -32.13 20.36
C LEU A 110 -20.53 -32.53 20.38
N LYS A 111 -19.63 -31.59 20.65
CA LYS A 111 -18.17 -31.83 20.60
C LYS A 111 -17.67 -32.62 21.80
N ARG A 112 -18.45 -32.74 22.87
CA ARG A 112 -18.03 -33.31 24.14
C ARG A 112 -18.94 -34.47 24.51
N GLU A 113 -18.35 -35.64 24.68
CA GLU A 113 -19.10 -36.89 24.94
C GLU A 113 -19.79 -36.87 26.31
N ASP A 114 -19.33 -36.05 27.25
CA ASP A 114 -19.88 -35.92 28.60
C ASP A 114 -21.07 -34.94 28.71
N TRP A 115 -21.57 -34.40 27.59
CA TRP A 115 -22.62 -33.39 27.57
C TRP A 115 -23.92 -33.94 27.00
N PRO A 116 -25.08 -33.48 27.50
CA PRO A 116 -26.36 -33.90 26.96
C PRO A 116 -26.43 -33.58 25.46
N HIS A 117 -26.99 -34.51 24.67
CA HIS A 117 -27.18 -34.25 23.24
C HIS A 117 -28.18 -33.09 23.07
N PRO A 118 -27.93 -32.11 22.19
CA PRO A 118 -28.82 -30.97 21.99
C PRO A 118 -30.26 -31.35 21.63
N ASP A 119 -30.44 -32.49 20.98
CA ASP A 119 -31.78 -32.99 20.64
C ASP A 119 -32.63 -33.24 21.89
N HIS A 120 -32.05 -33.70 22.99
CA HIS A 120 -32.78 -33.87 24.26
C HIS A 120 -33.23 -32.52 24.83
N VAL A 121 -32.41 -31.48 24.70
CA VAL A 121 -32.80 -30.11 25.07
C VAL A 121 -33.95 -29.61 24.18
N ILE A 122 -33.91 -29.94 22.88
CA ILE A 122 -34.98 -29.58 21.95
C ILE A 122 -36.27 -30.33 22.28
N GLU A 123 -36.20 -31.59 22.71
CA GLU A 123 -37.37 -32.35 23.16
C GLU A 123 -38.02 -31.75 24.42
N VAL A 124 -37.22 -31.35 25.41
CA VAL A 124 -37.74 -30.78 26.68
C VAL A 124 -38.23 -29.34 26.52
N PHE A 125 -37.48 -28.48 25.83
CA PHE A 125 -37.75 -27.03 25.77
C PHE A 125 -38.31 -26.56 24.41
N GLY A 126 -38.45 -27.46 23.45
CA GLY A 126 -38.94 -27.22 22.09
C GLY A 126 -37.89 -26.64 21.14
N ASN A 127 -37.00 -25.77 21.61
CA ASN A 127 -35.82 -25.34 20.87
C ASN A 127 -34.75 -24.71 21.79
N TRP A 128 -33.53 -24.58 21.26
CA TRP A 128 -32.38 -24.04 21.99
C TRP A 128 -32.59 -22.61 22.50
N GLN A 129 -33.25 -21.75 21.72
CA GLN A 129 -33.47 -20.36 22.12
C GLN A 129 -34.42 -20.27 23.30
N LYS A 130 -35.50 -21.07 23.31
CA LYS A 130 -36.44 -21.18 24.42
C LYS A 130 -35.76 -21.71 25.68
N PHE A 131 -34.85 -22.67 25.55
CA PHE A 131 -34.02 -23.15 26.66
C PHE A 131 -33.18 -22.02 27.27
N LEU A 132 -32.46 -21.25 26.45
CA LEU A 132 -31.65 -20.11 26.94
C LEU A 132 -32.50 -19.00 27.57
N THR A 133 -33.68 -18.72 27.01
CA THR A 133 -34.64 -17.76 27.57
C THR A 133 -35.21 -18.25 28.90
N HIS A 134 -35.60 -19.52 28.97
CA HIS A 134 -36.10 -20.16 30.19
C HIS A 134 -35.05 -20.10 31.31
N ALA A 135 -33.78 -20.35 30.97
CA ALA A 135 -32.66 -20.26 31.90
C ALA A 135 -32.27 -18.82 32.33
N GLY A 136 -32.95 -17.78 31.83
CA GLY A 136 -32.66 -16.38 32.19
C GLY A 136 -31.24 -15.93 31.84
N VAL A 137 -30.59 -16.60 30.88
CA VAL A 137 -29.17 -16.38 30.54
C VAL A 137 -28.96 -14.97 29.97
N ALA A 138 -29.87 -14.52 29.11
CA ALA A 138 -29.79 -13.22 28.45
C ALA A 138 -29.74 -12.05 29.46
N ASP A 139 -30.52 -12.16 30.53
CA ASP A 139 -30.70 -11.14 31.57
C ASP A 139 -29.77 -11.36 32.78
N SER A 140 -28.88 -12.35 32.73
CA SER A 140 -27.98 -12.66 33.83
C SER A 140 -26.97 -11.52 34.06
N PRO A 141 -26.88 -10.97 35.28
CA PRO A 141 -25.94 -9.88 35.60
C PRO A 141 -24.47 -10.33 35.48
N LEU A 142 -24.18 -11.62 35.66
CA LEU A 142 -22.84 -12.18 35.46
C LEU A 142 -22.40 -12.07 34.00
N LEU A 143 -23.28 -12.45 33.06
CA LEU A 143 -22.98 -12.36 31.64
C LEU A 143 -22.95 -10.93 31.13
N ALA A 144 -23.71 -10.02 31.73
CA ALA A 144 -23.62 -8.60 31.45
C ALA A 144 -22.22 -8.05 31.81
N ARG A 145 -21.73 -8.33 33.03
CA ARG A 145 -20.37 -7.94 33.45
C ARG A 145 -19.28 -8.56 32.60
N LEU A 146 -19.46 -9.80 32.18
CA LEU A 146 -18.51 -10.48 31.32
C LEU A 146 -18.44 -9.87 29.92
N ARG A 147 -19.59 -9.49 29.35
CA ARG A 147 -19.65 -8.75 28.09
C ARG A 147 -18.97 -7.39 28.21
N GLU A 148 -19.19 -6.68 29.31
CA GLU A 148 -18.52 -5.41 29.62
C GLU A 148 -17.00 -5.58 29.76
N ALA A 149 -16.54 -6.63 30.44
CA ALA A 149 -15.12 -6.94 30.56
C ALA A 149 -14.49 -7.26 29.19
N LYS A 150 -15.15 -8.10 28.37
CA LYS A 150 -14.69 -8.40 27.00
C LYS A 150 -14.69 -7.15 26.10
N SER A 151 -15.67 -6.25 26.23
CA SER A 151 -15.64 -4.99 25.48
C SER A 151 -14.51 -4.08 25.95
N ALA A 152 -14.28 -3.98 27.26
CA ALA A 152 -13.16 -3.21 27.81
C ALA A 152 -11.80 -3.76 27.36
N GLU A 153 -11.63 -5.08 27.34
CA GLU A 153 -10.43 -5.74 26.80
C GLU A 153 -10.24 -5.42 25.32
N LYS A 154 -11.30 -5.52 24.51
CA LYS A 154 -11.27 -5.16 23.09
C LYS A 154 -10.91 -3.68 22.89
N ASP A 155 -11.43 -2.78 23.71
CA ASP A 155 -11.11 -1.36 23.67
C ASP A 155 -9.65 -1.07 24.06
N LEU A 156 -9.12 -1.77 25.07
CA LEU A 156 -7.71 -1.70 25.44
C LEU A 156 -6.80 -2.20 24.32
N ALA A 157 -7.11 -3.35 23.72
CA ALA A 157 -6.36 -3.89 22.57
C ALA A 157 -6.42 -2.95 21.36
N ALA A 158 -7.57 -2.29 21.13
CA ALA A 158 -7.71 -1.29 20.08
C ALA A 158 -6.85 -0.04 20.34
N ARG A 159 -6.77 0.41 21.60
CA ARG A 159 -5.90 1.53 22.02
C ARG A 159 -4.42 1.18 21.88
N GLU A 160 -4.00 -0.01 22.29
CA GLU A 160 -2.63 -0.50 22.12
C GLU A 160 -2.23 -0.51 20.64
N LYS A 161 -3.08 -1.10 19.78
CA LYS A 161 -2.87 -1.09 18.33
C LYS A 161 -2.85 0.33 17.73
N ALA A 162 -3.55 1.29 18.32
CA ALA A 162 -3.49 2.68 17.90
C ALA A 162 -2.15 3.32 18.29
N MET A 163 -1.68 3.09 19.53
CA MET A 163 -0.37 3.56 20.00
C MET A 163 0.78 2.99 19.16
N ASP A 164 0.72 1.70 18.79
CA ASP A 164 1.73 1.08 17.91
C ASP A 164 1.76 1.70 16.51
N LYS A 165 0.60 2.10 15.98
CA LYS A 165 0.53 2.82 14.70
C LYS A 165 1.11 4.23 14.83
N GLU A 166 0.90 4.89 15.97
CA GLU A 166 1.45 6.21 16.24
C GLU A 166 2.97 6.17 16.42
N SER A 167 3.50 5.18 17.14
CA SER A 167 4.94 4.98 17.29
C SER A 167 5.60 4.68 15.94
N ALA A 168 5.03 3.79 15.13
CA ALA A 168 5.52 3.51 13.78
C ALA A 168 5.52 4.76 12.87
N ARG A 169 4.49 5.62 12.99
CA ARG A 169 4.45 6.91 12.27
C ARG A 169 5.54 7.86 12.76
N ALA A 170 5.79 7.93 14.06
CA ALA A 170 6.84 8.76 14.63
C ALA A 170 8.24 8.32 14.15
N GLU A 171 8.49 7.01 14.09
CA GLU A 171 9.75 6.44 13.56
C GLU A 171 9.94 6.74 12.07
N GLU A 172 8.89 6.66 11.26
CA GLU A 172 8.95 7.04 9.84
C GLU A 172 9.25 8.53 9.68
N LEU A 173 8.58 9.41 10.44
CA LEU A 173 8.87 10.84 10.42
C LEU A 173 10.32 11.14 10.85
N HIS A 174 10.84 10.43 11.85
CA HIS A 174 12.23 10.56 12.25
C HIS A 174 13.20 10.14 11.13
N ARG A 175 12.93 9.01 10.45
CA ARG A 175 13.71 8.58 9.27
C ARG A 175 13.67 9.60 8.13
N GLN A 176 12.53 10.26 7.91
CA GLN A 176 12.41 11.31 6.91
C GLN A 176 13.19 12.58 7.28
N LEU A 177 13.17 12.98 8.56
CA LEU A 177 13.96 14.10 9.06
C LEU A 177 15.46 13.85 8.93
N GLU A 178 15.94 12.65 9.28
CA GLU A 178 17.35 12.28 9.10
C GLU A 178 17.77 12.29 7.62
N LYS A 179 16.94 11.75 6.72
CA LYS A 179 17.19 11.85 5.27
C LYS A 179 17.22 13.29 4.77
N ALA A 180 16.32 14.14 5.27
CA ALA A 180 16.30 15.56 4.91
C ALA A 180 17.55 16.30 5.43
N LYS A 181 18.00 15.97 6.64
CA LYS A 181 19.23 16.49 7.24
C LYS A 181 20.47 16.06 6.43
N GLN A 182 20.58 14.79 6.08
CA GLN A 182 21.67 14.27 5.22
C GLN A 182 21.70 15.01 3.87
N ARG A 183 20.55 15.16 3.20
CA ARG A 183 20.47 15.91 1.93
C ARG A 183 20.91 17.37 2.07
N ARG A 184 20.58 18.01 3.19
CA ARG A 184 21.02 19.37 3.48
C ARG A 184 22.53 19.43 3.69
N GLU A 185 23.10 18.52 4.48
CA GLU A 185 24.55 18.42 4.71
C GLU A 185 25.32 18.17 3.41
N GLU A 186 24.82 17.29 2.53
CA GLU A 186 25.41 17.07 1.20
C GLU A 186 25.33 18.32 0.30
N ALA A 187 24.24 19.08 0.37
CA ALA A 187 24.08 20.33 -0.37
C ALA A 187 24.98 21.45 0.17
N ASP A 188 25.17 21.51 1.49
CA ASP A 188 26.12 22.42 2.14
C ASP A 188 27.58 22.05 1.77
N ALA A 189 27.92 20.76 1.76
CA ALA A 189 29.23 20.25 1.34
C ALA A 189 29.54 20.60 -0.12
N ARG A 190 28.59 20.38 -1.04
CA ARG A 190 28.73 20.78 -2.45
C ARG A 190 28.98 22.28 -2.62
N ARG A 191 28.23 23.12 -1.91
CA ARG A 191 28.44 24.58 -1.93
C ARG A 191 29.81 24.97 -1.39
N ALA A 192 30.30 24.30 -0.35
CA ALA A 192 31.64 24.54 0.19
C ALA A 192 32.74 24.14 -0.82
N GLU A 193 32.57 23.02 -1.53
CA GLU A 193 33.49 22.60 -2.59
C GLU A 193 33.52 23.58 -3.77
N GLU A 194 32.34 24.04 -4.22
CA GLU A 194 32.20 25.03 -5.28
C GLU A 194 32.82 26.37 -4.87
N GLY A 195 32.58 26.84 -3.65
CA GLY A 195 33.24 28.02 -3.10
C GLY A 195 34.76 27.86 -3.09
N GLY A 196 35.27 26.72 -2.65
CA GLY A 196 36.71 26.43 -2.69
C GLY A 196 37.28 26.37 -4.11
N ARG A 197 36.51 25.92 -5.11
CA ARG A 197 36.92 25.95 -6.53
C ARG A 197 36.97 27.39 -7.05
N ALA A 198 35.97 28.20 -6.72
CA ALA A 198 35.94 29.61 -7.08
C ALA A 198 37.13 30.38 -6.50
N ASP A 199 37.41 30.20 -5.20
CA ASP A 199 38.57 30.82 -4.54
C ASP A 199 39.91 30.44 -5.19
N ARG A 200 40.07 29.17 -5.60
CA ARG A 200 41.26 28.70 -6.31
C ARG A 200 41.38 29.33 -7.70
N ALA A 201 40.27 29.43 -8.42
CA ALA A 201 40.23 30.06 -9.73
C ALA A 201 40.56 31.57 -9.64
N GLU A 202 40.03 32.26 -8.64
CA GLU A 202 40.32 33.68 -8.38
C GLU A 202 41.80 33.91 -8.07
N ARG A 203 42.41 33.09 -7.20
CA ARG A 203 43.85 33.16 -6.93
C ARG A 203 44.70 32.86 -8.16
N ALA A 204 44.29 31.91 -8.98
CA ALA A 204 44.98 31.59 -10.23
C ALA A 204 44.91 32.73 -11.23
N LEU A 205 43.73 33.39 -11.35
CA LEU A 205 43.53 34.56 -12.18
C LEU A 205 44.41 35.73 -11.70
N ALA A 206 44.37 36.06 -10.41
CA ALA A 206 45.20 37.12 -9.83
C ALA A 206 46.71 36.86 -10.06
N SER A 207 47.16 35.61 -9.94
CA SER A 207 48.54 35.22 -10.25
C SER A 207 48.86 35.37 -11.75
N ALA A 208 47.93 35.04 -12.63
CA ALA A 208 48.10 35.22 -14.08
C ALA A 208 48.16 36.69 -14.48
N GLU A 209 47.30 37.54 -13.90
CA GLU A 209 47.31 39.00 -14.10
C GLU A 209 48.62 39.63 -13.64
N LEU A 210 49.15 39.22 -12.48
CA LEU A 210 50.45 39.68 -12.00
C LEU A 210 51.59 39.26 -12.96
N ARG A 211 51.57 38.04 -13.48
CA ARG A 211 52.53 37.57 -14.48
C ARG A 211 52.42 38.32 -15.81
N ALA A 212 51.20 38.65 -16.23
CA ALA A 212 50.97 39.45 -17.43
C ALA A 212 51.52 40.87 -17.24
N ALA A 213 51.21 41.54 -16.13
CA ALA A 213 51.69 42.88 -15.82
C ALA A 213 53.23 42.96 -15.77
N THR A 214 53.87 42.01 -15.09
CA THR A 214 55.35 41.92 -15.04
C THR A 214 55.96 41.61 -16.42
N GLY A 215 55.29 40.79 -17.24
CA GLY A 215 55.67 40.57 -18.64
C GLY A 215 55.58 41.84 -19.50
N GLU A 216 54.51 42.60 -19.37
CA GLU A 216 54.34 43.89 -20.07
C GLU A 216 55.41 44.91 -19.68
N GLU A 217 55.73 45.03 -18.39
CA GLU A 217 56.82 45.89 -17.93
C GLU A 217 58.16 45.47 -18.51
N ARG A 218 58.44 44.15 -18.56
CA ARG A 218 59.65 43.62 -19.18
C ARG A 218 59.74 43.96 -20.66
N ILE A 219 58.64 43.81 -21.41
CA ILE A 219 58.58 44.18 -22.84
C ILE A 219 58.80 45.68 -23.02
N LYS A 220 58.18 46.52 -22.18
CA LYS A 220 58.40 47.98 -22.22
C LYS A 220 59.86 48.35 -21.97
N ASN A 221 60.50 47.72 -20.98
CA ASN A 221 61.91 47.94 -20.67
C ASN A 221 62.82 47.47 -21.81
N LEU A 222 62.57 46.30 -22.40
CA LEU A 222 63.30 45.80 -23.56
C LEU A 222 63.15 46.72 -24.78
N ARG A 223 61.94 47.22 -25.06
CA ARG A 223 61.72 48.20 -26.14
C ARG A 223 62.47 49.50 -25.91
N LYS A 224 62.56 49.96 -24.65
CA LYS A 224 63.34 51.15 -24.30
C LYS A 224 64.84 50.90 -24.52
N GLN A 225 65.36 49.76 -24.05
CA GLN A 225 66.74 49.35 -24.30
C GLN A 225 67.04 49.23 -25.80
N GLN A 226 66.17 48.59 -26.59
CA GLN A 226 66.32 48.51 -28.04
C GLN A 226 66.27 49.89 -28.72
N ALA A 227 65.46 50.82 -28.25
CA ALA A 227 65.44 52.20 -28.79
C ALA A 227 66.74 52.95 -28.45
N ASP A 228 67.28 52.73 -27.25
CA ASP A 228 68.57 53.30 -26.82
C ASP A 228 69.75 52.65 -27.57
N ASP A 229 69.70 51.34 -27.84
CA ASP A 229 70.71 50.57 -28.61
C ASP A 229 70.63 50.84 -30.13
N ALA A 230 69.43 51.06 -30.68
CA ALA A 230 69.22 51.47 -32.07
C ALA A 230 69.76 52.88 -32.37
N ALA A 231 70.03 53.69 -31.35
CA ALA A 231 70.76 54.95 -31.49
C ALA A 231 72.29 54.75 -31.61
N VAL A 232 72.82 53.53 -31.42
CA VAL A 232 74.27 53.25 -31.37
C VAL A 232 74.75 52.14 -32.33
N ALA A 233 73.90 51.29 -32.93
CA ALA A 233 74.41 50.24 -33.82
C ALA A 233 73.52 49.87 -35.02
N ASP A 234 74.20 49.81 -36.17
CA ASP A 234 73.81 49.21 -37.44
C ASP A 234 74.03 47.69 -37.37
N ALA A 235 72.94 46.90 -37.21
CA ALA A 235 72.78 45.49 -37.63
C ALA A 235 71.49 44.86 -37.03
N PRO A 236 70.35 44.80 -37.74
CA PRO A 236 69.05 44.39 -37.18
C PRO A 236 68.60 42.93 -37.46
N ASP A 237 69.36 42.12 -38.20
CA ASP A 237 68.79 40.90 -38.81
C ASP A 237 68.58 39.70 -37.86
N GLU A 238 69.38 39.56 -36.79
CA GLU A 238 69.29 38.38 -35.90
C GLU A 238 68.09 38.42 -34.93
N GLN A 239 67.76 39.60 -34.39
CA GLN A 239 66.64 39.77 -33.46
C GLN A 239 65.28 39.61 -34.15
N VAL A 240 65.18 40.06 -35.40
CA VAL A 240 63.97 39.89 -36.23
C VAL A 240 63.74 38.40 -36.51
N SER A 241 64.81 37.64 -36.80
CA SER A 241 64.72 36.20 -37.01
C SER A 241 64.26 35.45 -35.75
N SER A 242 64.71 35.85 -34.56
CA SER A 242 64.29 35.22 -33.30
C SER A 242 62.80 35.46 -33.00
N LEU A 243 62.31 36.68 -33.19
CA LEU A 243 60.90 37.01 -32.97
C LEU A 243 59.97 36.33 -33.99
N GLN A 244 60.43 36.14 -35.23
CA GLN A 244 59.71 35.36 -36.23
C GLN A 244 59.57 33.89 -35.81
N GLY A 245 60.63 33.29 -35.24
CA GLY A 245 60.59 31.93 -34.71
C GLY A 245 59.62 31.76 -33.53
N GLU A 246 59.54 32.74 -32.62
CA GLU A 246 58.55 32.72 -31.52
C GLU A 246 57.12 32.86 -32.03
N LEU A 247 56.89 33.71 -33.04
CA LEU A 247 55.58 33.85 -33.70
C LEU A 247 55.14 32.57 -34.39
N GLU A 248 56.06 31.87 -35.06
CA GLU A 248 55.80 30.55 -35.66
C GLU A 248 55.52 29.48 -34.60
N ALA A 249 56.22 29.51 -33.47
CA ALA A 249 55.95 28.58 -32.37
C ALA A 249 54.57 28.83 -31.73
N ILE A 250 54.17 30.09 -31.56
CA ILE A 250 52.85 30.47 -31.04
C ILE A 250 51.75 30.12 -32.04
N SER A 251 51.96 30.34 -33.34
CA SER A 251 50.98 29.96 -34.37
C SER A 251 50.82 28.44 -34.43
N ALA A 252 51.92 27.67 -34.38
CA ALA A 252 51.87 26.21 -34.32
C ALA A 252 51.11 25.70 -33.09
N HIS A 253 51.34 26.28 -31.91
CA HIS A 253 50.62 25.90 -30.69
C HIS A 253 49.13 26.28 -30.74
N ARG A 254 48.79 27.42 -31.36
CA ARG A 254 47.38 27.80 -31.60
C ARG A 254 46.70 26.78 -32.52
N ASP A 255 47.35 26.38 -33.59
CA ASP A 255 46.78 25.43 -34.56
C ASP A 255 46.62 24.03 -33.94
N GLU A 256 47.54 23.61 -33.06
CA GLU A 256 47.41 22.40 -32.24
C GLU A 256 46.19 22.46 -31.31
N LEU A 257 46.00 23.58 -30.60
CA LEU A 257 44.85 23.76 -29.70
C LEU A 257 43.52 23.75 -30.47
N LEU A 258 43.47 24.37 -31.66
CA LEU A 258 42.28 24.34 -32.52
C LEU A 258 41.97 22.91 -32.99
N THR A 259 42.98 22.16 -33.42
CA THR A 259 42.84 20.75 -33.81
C THR A 259 42.27 19.91 -32.65
N ARG A 260 42.78 20.11 -31.44
CA ARG A 260 42.31 19.39 -30.24
C ARG A 260 40.87 19.77 -29.85
N LEU A 261 40.45 21.01 -30.12
CA LEU A 261 39.09 21.47 -29.88
C LEU A 261 38.12 20.81 -30.85
N ASP A 262 38.50 20.70 -32.13
CA ASP A 262 37.72 20.01 -33.16
C ASP A 262 37.57 18.51 -32.85
N GLU A 263 38.64 17.84 -32.40
CA GLU A 263 38.60 16.44 -31.94
C GLU A 263 37.61 16.23 -30.78
N LEU A 264 37.64 17.11 -29.78
CA LEU A 264 36.71 17.04 -28.65
C LEU A 264 35.26 17.30 -29.05
N GLN A 265 35.03 18.20 -30.01
CA GLN A 265 33.70 18.43 -30.55
C GLN A 265 33.16 17.22 -31.31
N GLU A 266 33.99 16.55 -32.10
CA GLU A 266 33.57 15.34 -32.79
C GLU A 266 33.34 14.17 -31.84
N ALA A 267 34.20 14.00 -30.81
CA ALA A 267 33.95 13.00 -29.77
C ALA A 267 32.58 13.23 -29.10
N ARG A 268 32.27 14.48 -28.75
CA ARG A 268 30.96 14.84 -28.19
C ARG A 268 29.80 14.53 -29.15
N ARG A 269 29.94 14.81 -30.44
CA ARG A 269 28.91 14.47 -31.46
C ARG A 269 28.70 12.97 -31.56
N VAL A 270 29.77 12.18 -31.48
CA VAL A 270 29.71 10.71 -31.46
C VAL A 270 29.00 10.22 -30.20
N ASP A 271 29.31 10.79 -29.04
CA ASP A 271 28.65 10.46 -27.78
C ASP A 271 27.16 10.79 -27.81
N GLU A 272 26.78 11.97 -28.32
CA GLU A 272 25.38 12.38 -28.47
C GLU A 272 24.61 11.41 -29.39
N ARG A 273 25.21 10.98 -30.51
CA ARG A 273 24.61 9.95 -31.38
C ARG A 273 24.51 8.59 -30.68
N THR A 274 25.50 8.22 -29.88
CA THR A 274 25.51 6.96 -29.15
C THR A 274 24.44 6.95 -28.08
N ILE A 275 24.31 8.05 -27.32
CA ILE A 275 23.23 8.24 -26.34
C ILE A 275 21.88 8.17 -27.04
N ALA A 276 21.68 8.90 -28.14
CA ALA A 276 20.42 8.86 -28.89
C ALA A 276 20.08 7.45 -29.37
N ARG A 277 21.08 6.69 -29.86
CA ARG A 277 20.90 5.30 -30.28
C ARG A 277 20.58 4.37 -29.10
N LEU A 278 21.26 4.52 -27.97
CA LEU A 278 20.99 3.72 -26.77
C LEU A 278 19.61 4.06 -26.20
N SER A 279 19.21 5.33 -26.19
CA SER A 279 17.86 5.75 -25.81
C SER A 279 16.80 5.17 -26.75
N ALA A 280 17.07 5.14 -28.06
CA ALA A 280 16.19 4.49 -29.03
C ALA A 280 16.11 2.97 -28.81
N LEU A 281 17.24 2.29 -28.59
CA LEU A 281 17.27 0.85 -28.29
C LEU A 281 16.59 0.52 -26.96
N LEU A 282 16.68 1.38 -25.95
CA LEU A 282 15.97 1.22 -24.68
C LEU A 282 14.46 1.47 -24.85
N ALA A 283 14.07 2.41 -25.70
CA ALA A 283 12.67 2.61 -26.08
C ALA A 283 12.13 1.42 -26.89
N GLU A 284 12.91 0.87 -27.82
CA GLU A 284 12.60 -0.34 -28.58
C GLU A 284 12.54 -1.59 -27.69
N ALA A 285 13.50 -1.77 -26.77
CA ALA A 285 13.47 -2.86 -25.80
C ALA A 285 12.30 -2.72 -24.82
N GLY A 286 11.92 -1.49 -24.46
CA GLY A 286 10.73 -1.20 -23.68
C GLY A 286 9.41 -1.36 -24.45
N SER A 287 9.44 -1.37 -25.78
CA SER A 287 8.28 -1.60 -26.65
C SER A 287 8.21 -3.01 -27.24
N SER A 288 9.24 -3.84 -27.06
CA SER A 288 9.27 -5.22 -27.57
C SER A 288 8.44 -6.22 -26.75
N GLU A 289 7.86 -5.82 -25.62
CA GLU A 289 6.77 -6.56 -24.95
C GLU A 289 5.35 -6.13 -25.42
N GLN A 290 5.26 -5.24 -26.43
CA GLN A 290 4.00 -4.69 -26.92
C GLN A 290 3.89 -4.78 -28.45
N THR A 291 3.99 -6.00 -29.01
CA THR A 291 3.60 -6.23 -30.41
C THR A 291 2.13 -6.58 -30.51
N GLY A 292 1.31 -5.60 -30.89
CA GLY A 292 -0.03 -5.88 -31.40
C GLY A 292 -0.98 -4.68 -31.45
N SER A 293 -0.73 -3.67 -32.29
CA SER A 293 -1.78 -3.09 -33.14
C SER A 293 -1.23 -1.93 -33.98
N VAL A 294 -1.71 -1.88 -35.21
CA VAL A 294 -1.33 -0.94 -36.26
C VAL A 294 -2.02 0.40 -35.98
N ASP A 295 -1.24 1.48 -36.02
CA ASP A 295 -1.67 2.88 -35.97
C ASP A 295 -2.75 3.18 -37.03
N ALA A 296 -4.01 2.92 -36.68
CA ALA A 296 -5.09 3.77 -37.14
C ALA A 296 -5.06 5.00 -36.24
N VAL A 297 -4.82 6.18 -36.82
CA VAL A 297 -4.94 7.47 -36.13
C VAL A 297 -6.38 7.58 -35.62
N THR A 298 -6.58 7.08 -34.41
CA THR A 298 -7.89 6.98 -33.79
C THR A 298 -8.12 8.34 -33.15
N GLU A 299 -9.04 9.12 -33.73
CA GLU A 299 -9.38 10.44 -33.20
C GLU A 299 -9.67 10.35 -31.70
N PRO A 300 -9.19 11.31 -30.87
CA PRO A 300 -9.42 11.25 -29.43
C PRO A 300 -10.93 11.26 -29.14
N PRO A 301 -11.41 10.47 -28.16
CA PRO A 301 -12.84 10.43 -27.83
C PRO A 301 -13.33 11.83 -27.41
N ALA A 302 -14.52 12.23 -27.85
CA ALA A 302 -15.09 13.53 -27.56
C ALA A 302 -15.74 13.60 -26.16
N SER A 303 -16.05 12.46 -25.55
CA SER A 303 -16.68 12.37 -24.23
C SER A 303 -16.27 11.11 -23.46
N VAL A 304 -16.54 11.09 -22.15
CA VAL A 304 -16.27 9.91 -21.30
C VAL A 304 -17.13 8.72 -21.73
N ALA A 305 -18.38 8.97 -22.10
CA ALA A 305 -19.27 7.95 -22.67
C ALA A 305 -18.67 7.29 -23.91
N GLU A 306 -18.11 8.11 -24.81
CA GLU A 306 -17.45 7.61 -26.01
C GLU A 306 -16.17 6.85 -25.69
N ALA A 307 -15.36 7.32 -24.73
CA ALA A 307 -14.18 6.60 -24.26
C ALA A 307 -14.54 5.20 -23.72
N VAL A 308 -15.59 5.11 -22.89
CA VAL A 308 -16.08 3.83 -22.35
C VAL A 308 -16.65 2.94 -23.46
N ALA A 309 -17.43 3.50 -24.39
CA ALA A 309 -17.98 2.73 -25.51
C ALA A 309 -16.89 2.16 -26.42
N ARG A 310 -15.83 2.94 -26.71
CA ARG A 310 -14.67 2.48 -27.48
C ARG A 310 -13.90 1.40 -26.73
N ALA A 311 -13.59 1.62 -25.46
CA ALA A 311 -12.91 0.63 -24.63
C ALA A 311 -13.72 -0.67 -24.50
N ALA A 312 -15.03 -0.60 -24.31
CA ALA A 312 -15.89 -1.78 -24.22
C ALA A 312 -16.00 -2.55 -25.55
N ALA A 313 -15.81 -1.88 -26.69
CA ALA A 313 -15.78 -2.52 -28.00
C ALA A 313 -14.45 -3.21 -28.31
N SER A 314 -13.34 -2.73 -27.73
CA SER A 314 -11.99 -3.25 -27.98
C SER A 314 -11.46 -4.15 -26.86
N ALA A 315 -12.02 -4.09 -25.66
CA ALA A 315 -11.56 -4.87 -24.50
C ALA A 315 -11.85 -6.35 -24.68
N GLU A 316 -10.84 -7.18 -24.42
CA GLU A 316 -10.97 -8.65 -24.48
C GLU A 316 -11.21 -9.29 -23.11
N HIS A 317 -10.84 -8.60 -22.03
CA HIS A 317 -10.77 -9.17 -20.69
C HIS A 317 -11.49 -8.33 -19.62
N LEU A 318 -11.61 -7.02 -19.83
CA LEU A 318 -12.28 -6.10 -18.94
C LEU A 318 -13.80 -6.14 -19.15
N ILE A 319 -14.54 -6.36 -18.07
CA ILE A 319 -16.00 -6.52 -18.12
C ILE A 319 -16.67 -5.21 -17.72
N PHE A 320 -17.51 -4.67 -18.59
CA PHE A 320 -18.24 -3.42 -18.34
C PHE A 320 -19.68 -3.72 -17.89
N THR A 321 -20.07 -3.15 -16.76
CA THR A 321 -21.46 -3.21 -16.27
C THR A 321 -22.32 -2.12 -16.91
N GLU A 322 -23.64 -2.28 -16.90
CA GLU A 322 -24.57 -1.23 -17.36
C GLU A 322 -24.41 0.08 -16.58
N ALA A 323 -24.12 -0.01 -15.27
CA ALA A 323 -23.87 1.13 -14.41
C ALA A 323 -22.62 1.93 -14.81
N ALA A 324 -21.57 1.27 -15.31
CA ALA A 324 -20.38 1.95 -15.82
C ALA A 324 -20.70 2.80 -17.05
N THR A 325 -21.49 2.26 -17.98
CA THR A 325 -21.92 2.99 -19.19
C THR A 325 -22.84 4.16 -18.82
N ALA A 326 -23.79 3.96 -17.90
CA ALA A 326 -24.69 5.01 -17.43
C ALA A 326 -23.93 6.15 -16.73
N SER A 327 -23.03 5.83 -15.79
CA SER A 327 -22.22 6.84 -15.09
C SER A 327 -21.27 7.62 -16.03
N ALA A 328 -20.76 6.96 -17.08
CA ALA A 328 -19.94 7.60 -18.09
C ALA A 328 -20.71 8.65 -18.90
N ALA A 329 -22.00 8.41 -19.18
CA ALA A 329 -22.87 9.35 -19.88
C ALA A 329 -23.06 10.66 -19.10
N ASP A 330 -23.17 10.57 -17.78
CA ASP A 330 -23.38 11.72 -16.89
C ASP A 330 -22.07 12.41 -16.45
N SER A 331 -20.92 11.93 -16.91
CA SER A 331 -19.62 12.40 -16.43
C SER A 331 -19.22 13.76 -17.02
N PRO A 332 -18.96 14.79 -16.19
CA PRO A 332 -18.52 16.11 -16.65
C PRO A 332 -16.99 16.20 -16.87
N TYR A 333 -16.26 15.08 -16.79
CA TYR A 333 -14.79 15.05 -16.89
C TYR A 333 -14.31 15.47 -18.28
N ARG A 334 -13.37 16.42 -18.33
CA ARG A 334 -12.99 17.12 -19.58
C ARG A 334 -11.89 16.44 -20.40
N ARG A 335 -11.29 15.36 -19.90
CA ARG A 335 -10.14 14.69 -20.54
C ARG A 335 -10.45 13.22 -20.85
N PRO A 336 -11.41 12.95 -21.75
CA PRO A 336 -11.86 11.59 -22.05
C PRO A 336 -10.76 10.67 -22.62
N ALA A 337 -9.73 11.22 -23.27
CA ALA A 337 -8.59 10.43 -23.74
C ALA A 337 -7.86 9.70 -22.60
N GLU A 338 -7.72 10.32 -21.42
CA GLU A 338 -7.09 9.69 -20.25
C GLU A 338 -7.95 8.54 -19.69
N ILE A 339 -9.28 8.59 -19.88
CA ILE A 339 -10.19 7.51 -19.48
C ILE A 339 -9.97 6.30 -20.39
N LEU A 340 -9.92 6.52 -21.71
CA LEU A 340 -9.68 5.46 -22.69
C LEU A 340 -8.34 4.76 -22.42
N GLU A 341 -7.26 5.55 -22.29
CA GLU A 341 -5.92 5.02 -21.98
C GLU A 341 -5.90 4.20 -20.68
N ALA A 342 -6.60 4.68 -19.63
CA ALA A 342 -6.68 3.97 -18.37
C ALA A 342 -7.47 2.65 -18.49
N LEU A 343 -8.55 2.62 -19.29
CA LEU A 343 -9.34 1.41 -19.52
C LEU A 343 -8.58 0.37 -20.35
N GLU A 344 -7.83 0.79 -21.37
CA GLU A 344 -6.96 -0.10 -22.17
C GLU A 344 -5.88 -0.74 -21.29
N LYS A 345 -5.23 0.05 -20.42
CA LYS A 345 -4.28 -0.49 -19.44
C LYS A 345 -4.94 -1.44 -18.43
N LEU A 346 -6.17 -1.15 -18.01
CA LEU A 346 -6.95 -2.03 -17.13
C LEU A 346 -7.34 -3.33 -17.83
N ASP A 347 -7.57 -3.34 -19.14
CA ASP A 347 -7.85 -4.55 -19.92
C ASP A 347 -6.65 -5.50 -19.96
N GLY A 348 -5.45 -4.97 -20.22
CA GLY A 348 -4.22 -5.75 -20.12
C GLY A 348 -4.00 -6.34 -18.72
N LEU A 349 -4.33 -5.59 -17.66
CA LEU A 349 -4.29 -6.09 -16.28
C LEU A 349 -5.37 -7.15 -16.01
N ALA A 350 -6.57 -6.99 -16.58
CA ALA A 350 -7.67 -7.93 -16.45
C ALA A 350 -7.28 -9.28 -17.06
N GLY A 351 -6.62 -9.29 -18.23
CA GLY A 351 -6.09 -10.50 -18.86
C GLY A 351 -5.12 -11.26 -17.97
N ARG A 352 -4.09 -10.56 -17.47
CA ARG A 352 -3.11 -11.13 -16.53
C ARG A 352 -3.75 -11.64 -15.24
N TYR A 353 -4.74 -10.90 -14.72
CA TYR A 353 -5.45 -11.29 -13.50
C TYR A 353 -6.31 -12.55 -13.70
N ALA A 354 -7.02 -12.65 -14.82
CA ALA A 354 -7.84 -13.81 -15.18
C ALA A 354 -6.98 -15.07 -15.38
N GLN A 355 -5.82 -14.94 -16.01
CA GLN A 355 -4.87 -16.04 -16.24
C GLN A 355 -4.08 -16.44 -14.97
N GLY A 356 -4.07 -15.60 -13.93
CA GLY A 356 -3.30 -15.84 -12.71
C GLY A 356 -1.82 -15.47 -12.83
N GLU A 357 -1.42 -14.78 -13.89
CA GLU A 357 -0.04 -14.42 -14.25
C GLU A 357 0.37 -13.02 -13.75
N MET A 358 -0.20 -12.60 -12.62
CA MET A 358 0.10 -11.27 -12.07
C MET A 358 1.53 -11.19 -11.55
N GLY A 359 2.07 -12.27 -10.96
CA GLY A 359 3.42 -12.32 -10.36
C GLY A 359 3.64 -11.36 -9.17
N ALA A 360 2.70 -10.45 -8.92
CA ALA A 360 2.70 -9.40 -7.92
C ALA A 360 1.25 -9.08 -7.50
N SER A 361 1.10 -8.19 -6.51
CA SER A 361 -0.23 -7.69 -6.11
C SER A 361 -0.85 -6.85 -7.24
N LEU A 362 -2.20 -6.84 -7.31
CA LEU A 362 -2.95 -6.03 -8.29
C LEU A 362 -2.59 -4.54 -8.22
N THR A 363 -2.40 -4.02 -7.01
CA THR A 363 -1.95 -2.63 -6.80
C THR A 363 -0.58 -2.37 -7.41
N GLN A 364 0.37 -3.30 -7.23
CA GLN A 364 1.73 -3.16 -7.77
C GLN A 364 1.69 -3.18 -9.30
N ALA A 365 1.06 -4.20 -9.89
CA ALA A 365 0.96 -4.31 -11.34
C ALA A 365 0.23 -3.12 -11.98
N ALA A 366 -0.81 -2.59 -11.33
CA ALA A 366 -1.48 -1.38 -11.80
C ALA A 366 -0.58 -0.14 -11.73
N THR A 367 0.23 -0.02 -10.68
CA THR A 367 1.22 1.06 -10.54
C THR A 367 2.31 0.96 -11.61
N ASP A 368 2.79 -0.25 -11.89
CA ASP A 368 3.79 -0.51 -12.93
C ASP A 368 3.25 -0.21 -14.33
N ALA A 369 1.95 -0.41 -14.56
CA ALA A 369 1.24 0.02 -15.77
C ALA A 369 1.01 1.54 -15.84
N GLY A 370 1.45 2.31 -14.83
CA GLY A 370 1.30 3.76 -14.76
C GLY A 370 -0.08 4.25 -14.32
N LEU A 371 -0.91 3.38 -13.71
CA LEU A 371 -2.22 3.77 -13.19
C LEU A 371 -2.08 4.27 -11.74
N THR A 372 -2.80 5.35 -11.42
CA THR A 372 -2.92 5.82 -10.02
C THR A 372 -3.98 4.97 -9.30
N TYR A 373 -3.64 3.73 -9.00
CA TYR A 373 -4.55 2.75 -8.43
C TYR A 373 -4.69 2.87 -6.91
N LYS A 374 -5.90 2.65 -6.40
CA LYS A 374 -6.22 2.56 -4.98
C LYS A 374 -6.90 1.23 -4.70
N GLY A 375 -6.30 0.44 -3.81
CA GLY A 375 -6.73 -0.94 -3.55
C GLY A 375 -8.07 -1.08 -2.84
N ASN A 376 -8.61 -0.02 -2.23
CA ASN A 376 -9.94 -0.05 -1.62
C ASN A 376 -10.51 1.37 -1.41
N VAL A 377 -11.82 1.45 -1.17
CA VAL A 377 -12.49 2.62 -0.57
C VAL A 377 -12.45 2.49 0.96
N SER A 378 -12.52 3.61 1.68
CA SER A 378 -12.62 3.58 3.14
C SER A 378 -13.89 2.83 3.59
N GLU A 379 -13.75 2.01 4.63
CA GLU A 379 -14.87 1.22 5.18
C GLU A 379 -16.04 2.12 5.60
N ILE A 380 -15.73 3.30 6.13
CA ILE A 380 -16.72 4.30 6.55
C ILE A 380 -17.49 4.89 5.35
N ALA A 381 -16.83 5.17 4.22
CA ALA A 381 -17.54 5.68 3.03
C ALA A 381 -18.47 4.60 2.46
N ARG A 382 -17.99 3.35 2.40
CA ARG A 382 -18.80 2.20 1.96
C ARG A 382 -20.01 1.96 2.88
N SER A 383 -19.83 2.06 4.20
CA SER A 383 -20.93 1.83 5.15
C SER A 383 -21.96 2.97 5.15
N ARG A 384 -21.53 4.22 4.90
CA ARG A 384 -22.41 5.39 4.91
C ARG A 384 -23.22 5.51 3.61
N ASN A 385 -22.63 5.15 2.48
CA ASN A 385 -23.24 5.26 1.16
C ASN A 385 -23.25 3.91 0.42
N PRO A 386 -23.84 2.85 0.98
CA PRO A 386 -23.74 1.50 0.42
C PRO A 386 -24.30 1.40 -1.00
N HIS A 387 -25.33 2.19 -1.32
CA HIS A 387 -25.96 2.21 -2.63
C HIS A 387 -25.05 2.77 -3.74
N ASP A 388 -24.16 3.71 -3.42
CA ASP A 388 -23.26 4.31 -4.41
C ASP A 388 -22.10 3.36 -4.77
N TYR A 389 -21.75 2.45 -3.87
CA TYR A 389 -20.67 1.47 -4.04
C TYR A 389 -21.18 0.07 -4.38
N THR A 390 -22.45 -0.08 -4.77
CA THR A 390 -22.99 -1.36 -5.22
C THR A 390 -23.66 -1.25 -6.57
N VAL A 391 -23.32 -2.18 -7.46
CA VAL A 391 -23.89 -2.27 -8.81
C VAL A 391 -24.41 -3.69 -9.05
N THR A 392 -25.26 -3.84 -10.06
CA THR A 392 -25.78 -5.16 -10.46
C THR A 392 -25.18 -5.55 -11.81
N HIS A 393 -24.77 -6.81 -11.94
CA HIS A 393 -24.32 -7.40 -13.21
C HIS A 393 -24.88 -8.83 -13.29
N ASP A 394 -25.59 -9.15 -14.37
CA ASP A 394 -26.25 -10.45 -14.59
C ASP A 394 -27.15 -10.90 -13.41
N GLY A 395 -27.80 -9.94 -12.75
CA GLY A 395 -28.66 -10.17 -11.59
C GLY A 395 -27.93 -10.27 -10.25
N GLU A 396 -26.59 -10.29 -10.26
CA GLU A 396 -25.74 -10.40 -9.08
C GLU A 396 -25.27 -9.03 -8.60
N ARG A 397 -25.21 -8.86 -7.27
CA ARG A 397 -24.79 -7.61 -6.65
C ARG A 397 -23.28 -7.60 -6.45
N LEU A 398 -22.62 -6.60 -7.03
CA LEU A 398 -21.16 -6.40 -6.97
C LEU A 398 -20.81 -5.20 -6.09
N ASP A 399 -19.92 -5.42 -5.13
CA ASP A 399 -19.37 -4.36 -4.28
C ASP A 399 -18.16 -3.71 -4.95
N LEU A 400 -18.24 -2.40 -5.19
CA LEU A 400 -17.15 -1.60 -5.70
C LEU A 400 -16.18 -1.22 -4.57
N GLY A 401 -14.88 -1.32 -4.86
CA GLY A 401 -13.85 -1.00 -3.87
C GLY A 401 -12.59 -0.42 -4.51
N PRO A 402 -11.81 -1.25 -5.23
CA PRO A 402 -10.64 -0.75 -5.89
C PRO A 402 -10.99 0.25 -6.99
N HIS A 403 -10.14 1.26 -7.20
CA HIS A 403 -10.41 2.28 -8.20
C HIS A 403 -9.15 2.96 -8.72
N VAL A 404 -9.23 3.45 -9.96
CA VAL A 404 -8.19 4.30 -10.57
C VAL A 404 -8.54 5.77 -10.38
N ALA A 405 -7.57 6.56 -9.97
CA ALA A 405 -7.67 8.01 -9.85
C ALA A 405 -7.17 8.70 -11.13
N LEU A 406 -7.99 9.57 -11.70
CA LEU A 406 -7.63 10.36 -12.87
C LEU A 406 -7.77 11.85 -12.59
N GLY A 407 -6.72 12.58 -12.93
CA GLY A 407 -6.61 14.02 -12.72
C GLY A 407 -6.38 14.47 -11.28
N SER A 408 -6.21 15.78 -11.15
CA SER A 408 -5.90 16.48 -9.91
C SER A 408 -6.61 17.83 -9.89
N GLY A 409 -7.10 18.27 -8.72
CA GLY A 409 -7.74 19.58 -8.56
C GLY A 409 -9.00 19.49 -7.70
N SER A 410 -9.89 20.46 -7.84
CA SER A 410 -11.22 20.44 -7.23
C SER A 410 -12.30 20.57 -8.32
N GLY A 411 -13.38 19.80 -8.19
CA GLY A 411 -14.51 19.82 -9.10
C GLY A 411 -14.58 18.62 -10.06
N ALA A 412 -15.81 18.23 -10.40
CA ALA A 412 -16.11 17.03 -11.17
C ALA A 412 -15.56 17.05 -12.62
N GLY A 413 -15.21 18.22 -13.15
CA GLY A 413 -14.60 18.34 -14.48
C GLY A 413 -13.11 18.05 -14.55
N PHE A 414 -12.41 18.03 -13.41
CA PHE A 414 -10.95 17.87 -13.32
C PHE A 414 -10.52 16.57 -12.65
N ILE A 415 -11.44 15.87 -11.98
CA ILE A 415 -11.18 14.59 -11.34
C ILE A 415 -12.20 13.57 -11.83
N ALA A 416 -11.72 12.41 -12.24
CA ALA A 416 -12.54 11.24 -12.48
C ALA A 416 -12.00 10.03 -11.71
N ARG A 417 -12.88 9.05 -11.47
CA ARG A 417 -12.57 7.74 -10.91
C ARG A 417 -13.16 6.64 -11.79
N ILE A 418 -12.44 5.53 -11.88
CA ILE A 418 -12.91 4.28 -12.45
C ILE A 418 -13.00 3.28 -11.30
N TYR A 419 -14.20 2.95 -10.85
CA TYR A 419 -14.40 1.98 -9.76
C TYR A 419 -14.60 0.58 -10.31
N LEU A 420 -13.98 -0.37 -9.63
CA LEU A 420 -13.89 -1.75 -10.02
C LEU A 420 -14.45 -2.66 -8.93
N HIS A 421 -14.98 -3.79 -9.35
CA HIS A 421 -15.11 -4.99 -8.55
C HIS A 421 -14.09 -6.03 -9.04
N VAL A 422 -13.36 -6.62 -8.10
CA VAL A 422 -12.34 -7.64 -8.39
C VAL A 422 -12.91 -8.97 -7.91
N ALA A 423 -13.31 -9.82 -8.86
CA ALA A 423 -13.84 -11.12 -8.55
C ALA A 423 -12.74 -12.17 -8.62
N ASP A 424 -12.55 -12.93 -7.55
CA ASP A 424 -11.58 -14.03 -7.49
C ASP A 424 -12.10 -15.35 -8.08
N GLY A 425 -13.38 -15.39 -8.46
CA GLY A 425 -14.08 -16.56 -9.00
C GLY A 425 -14.68 -17.49 -7.93
N SER A 426 -14.55 -17.17 -6.64
CA SER A 426 -15.20 -17.91 -5.55
C SER A 426 -16.65 -17.48 -5.31
N GLY A 427 -17.02 -16.31 -5.84
CA GLY A 427 -18.33 -15.68 -5.71
C GLY A 427 -19.32 -16.04 -6.84
N PRO A 428 -20.40 -15.25 -6.97
CA PRO A 428 -21.47 -15.53 -7.94
C PRO A 428 -21.09 -15.15 -9.38
N VAL A 429 -19.99 -14.43 -9.58
CA VAL A 429 -19.47 -14.03 -10.88
C VAL A 429 -18.11 -14.66 -11.16
N ALA A 430 -17.78 -14.82 -12.44
CA ALA A 430 -16.52 -15.39 -12.87
C ALA A 430 -15.33 -14.54 -12.40
N ARG A 431 -14.16 -15.16 -12.30
CA ARG A 431 -12.92 -14.44 -11.98
C ARG A 431 -12.65 -13.38 -13.04
N GLY A 432 -12.47 -12.12 -12.62
CA GLY A 432 -12.27 -11.01 -13.55
C GLY A 432 -12.30 -9.64 -12.89
N LEU A 433 -12.07 -8.61 -13.71
CA LEU A 433 -12.18 -7.21 -13.33
C LEU A 433 -13.45 -6.62 -13.95
N TYR A 434 -14.35 -6.14 -13.10
CA TYR A 434 -15.65 -5.59 -13.49
C TYR A 434 -15.65 -4.08 -13.25
N VAL A 435 -15.88 -3.30 -14.30
CA VAL A 435 -16.02 -1.84 -14.22
C VAL A 435 -17.46 -1.52 -13.81
N GLY A 436 -17.61 -0.90 -12.64
CA GLY A 436 -18.91 -0.55 -12.05
C GLY A 436 -19.30 0.90 -12.24
N HIS A 437 -18.33 1.81 -12.25
CA HIS A 437 -18.58 3.25 -12.35
C HIS A 437 -17.41 3.98 -13.01
N VAL A 438 -17.70 4.87 -13.95
CA VAL A 438 -16.69 5.68 -14.65
C VAL A 438 -17.12 7.14 -14.66
N GLY A 439 -16.29 8.02 -14.13
CA GLY A 439 -16.53 9.46 -14.19
C GLY A 439 -16.42 10.12 -12.83
N ARG A 440 -17.48 10.81 -12.39
CA ARG A 440 -17.45 11.60 -11.16
C ARG A 440 -17.00 10.76 -9.96
N HIS A 441 -16.19 11.35 -9.08
CA HIS A 441 -15.85 10.77 -7.78
C HIS A 441 -17.12 10.48 -6.97
N LEU A 442 -17.29 9.24 -6.50
CA LEU A 442 -18.38 8.86 -5.61
C LEU A 442 -18.21 9.55 -4.24
N PRO A 443 -19.29 9.75 -3.47
CA PRO A 443 -19.22 10.45 -2.19
C PRO A 443 -18.24 9.78 -1.21
N ASP A 444 -17.37 10.59 -0.60
CA ASP A 444 -16.50 10.17 0.48
C ASP A 444 -17.05 10.61 1.85
N THR A 445 -16.35 10.24 2.92
CA THR A 445 -16.75 10.56 4.30
C THR A 445 -16.71 12.05 4.65
N THR A 446 -16.26 12.91 3.75
CA THR A 446 -15.86 14.30 4.04
C THR A 446 -16.82 15.33 3.43
N THR A 447 -18.00 14.90 2.97
CA THR A 447 -19.10 15.82 2.59
C THR A 447 -20.25 15.85 3.59
#